data_AF-A0A3D1ZFL5-F1
#
_entry.id   AF-A0A3D1ZFL5-F1
#
_cell.length_a   1.000
_cell.length_b   1.000
_cell.length_c   1.000
_cell.angle_alpha   90.00
_cell.angle_beta   90.00
_cell.angle_gamma   90.00
#
_symmetry.space_group_name_H-M   'P 1'
#
loop_
_entity.id
_entity.type
_entity.pdbx_description
1 polymer ?
#
loop_
_entity_poly.entity_id
_entity_poly.type
_entity_poly.pdbx_seq_one_letter_code
_entity_poly.pdbx_strand_id
1 'polypeptide(L)'
;MAMTRLVVVSDRVPSAAELAPGQEGTAVVGGLVSAVKPLMLRQQGLWMGWSGRTTTRRRSDPPTIELSGGPVELATIDLTLDESDLYYLGFSNRTLWPLFHTFPER
;
A
#
# COMPACT_ATOMS: atom_id res chain seq x y z
N MET A 1 -12.90 -27.62 4.74
CA MET A 1 -11.95 -26.68 5.39
C MET A 1 -12.32 -25.28 4.98
N ALA A 2 -12.44 -24.34 5.92
CA ALA A 2 -12.60 -22.93 5.55
C ALA A 2 -11.32 -22.47 4.85
N MET A 3 -11.45 -21.89 3.66
CA MET A 3 -10.30 -21.38 2.90
C MET A 3 -9.67 -20.22 3.69
N THR A 4 -8.37 -20.32 3.96
CA THR A 4 -7.61 -19.23 4.59
C THR A 4 -7.49 -18.08 3.61
N ARG A 5 -7.99 -16.89 3.99
CA ARG A 5 -7.85 -15.67 3.18
C ARG A 5 -6.45 -15.10 3.33
N LEU A 6 -5.77 -14.88 2.21
CA LEU A 6 -4.52 -14.11 2.19
C LEU A 6 -4.83 -12.64 2.49
N VAL A 7 -4.13 -12.07 3.47
CA VAL A 7 -4.17 -10.63 3.78
C VAL A 7 -2.75 -10.09 3.71
N VAL A 8 -2.53 -9.10 2.85
CA VAL A 8 -1.27 -8.37 2.73
C VAL A 8 -1.45 -6.97 3.30
N VAL A 9 -0.48 -6.50 4.08
CA VAL A 9 -0.45 -5.13 4.61
C VAL A 9 0.87 -4.49 4.17
N SER A 10 0.79 -3.29 3.59
CA SER A 10 1.98 -2.53 3.18
C SER A 10 1.76 -1.03 3.28
N ASP A 11 2.85 -0.25 3.24
CA ASP A 11 2.81 1.22 3.29
C ASP A 11 1.86 1.79 2.27
N ARG A 12 1.94 1.32 1.02
CA ARG A 12 1.09 1.72 -0.10
C ARG A 12 0.46 0.49 -0.74
N VAL A 13 -0.77 0.64 -1.21
CA VAL A 13 -1.39 -0.32 -2.11
C VAL A 13 -1.15 0.09 -3.57
N PRO A 14 -1.20 -0.86 -4.52
CA PRO A 14 -1.33 -0.50 -5.94
C PRO A 14 -2.68 0.17 -6.22
N SER A 15 -2.73 0.95 -7.29
CA SER A 15 -3.99 1.43 -7.86
C SER A 15 -4.79 0.26 -8.47
N ALA A 16 -6.11 0.43 -8.56
CA ALA A 16 -6.98 -0.54 -9.23
C ALA A 16 -6.58 -0.77 -10.70
N ALA A 17 -6.07 0.26 -11.39
CA ALA A 17 -5.57 0.16 -12.76
C ALA A 17 -4.35 -0.76 -12.85
N GLU A 18 -3.43 -0.70 -11.88
CA GLU A 18 -2.25 -1.59 -11.82
C GLU A 18 -2.62 -3.04 -11.52
N LEU A 19 -3.81 -3.29 -10.98
CA LEU A 19 -4.35 -4.63 -10.70
C LEU A 19 -5.29 -5.17 -11.79
N ALA A 20 -5.58 -4.39 -12.84
CA ALA A 20 -6.48 -4.81 -13.89
C ALA A 20 -5.96 -6.06 -14.65
N PRO A 21 -6.85 -6.98 -15.08
CA PRO A 21 -6.48 -8.10 -15.93
C PRO A 21 -5.79 -7.63 -17.22
N GLY A 22 -4.81 -8.40 -17.71
CA GLY A 22 -4.06 -8.05 -18.93
C GLY A 22 -2.95 -7.00 -18.72
N GLN A 23 -2.73 -6.55 -17.48
CA GLN A 23 -1.57 -5.74 -17.07
C GLN A 23 -0.38 -6.62 -16.61
N GLU A 24 -0.29 -7.84 -17.13
CA GLU A 24 0.77 -8.82 -16.86
C GLU A 24 1.98 -8.48 -17.73
N GLY A 25 2.70 -7.42 -17.40
CA GLY A 25 3.86 -6.95 -18.17
C GLY A 25 4.00 -5.45 -18.26
N THR A 26 3.01 -4.68 -17.80
CA THR A 26 3.18 -3.25 -17.59
C THR A 26 4.06 -3.03 -16.36
N ALA A 27 5.08 -2.19 -16.51
CA ALA A 27 5.99 -1.85 -15.42
C ALA A 27 5.19 -1.15 -14.31
N VAL A 28 5.00 -1.84 -13.20
CA VAL A 28 4.41 -1.25 -12.00
C VAL A 28 5.52 -0.52 -11.24
N VAL A 29 5.22 0.69 -10.77
CA VAL A 29 6.20 1.47 -10.01
C VAL A 29 6.31 0.86 -8.61
N GLY A 30 7.43 0.20 -8.33
CA GLY A 30 7.78 -0.33 -7.01
C GLY A 30 7.95 -1.86 -6.97
N GLY A 31 9.10 -2.32 -6.48
CA GLY A 31 9.45 -3.75 -6.44
C GLY A 31 8.50 -4.62 -5.61
N LEU A 32 7.88 -4.05 -4.56
CA LEU A 32 6.89 -4.76 -3.74
C LEU A 32 5.66 -5.17 -4.55
N VAL A 33 5.11 -4.24 -5.36
CA VAL A 33 3.89 -4.51 -6.11
C VAL A 33 4.13 -5.61 -7.15
N SER A 34 5.23 -5.50 -7.89
CA SER A 34 5.64 -6.49 -8.89
C SER A 34 5.81 -7.89 -8.28
N ALA A 35 6.34 -8.00 -7.07
CA ALA A 35 6.54 -9.27 -6.39
C ALA A 35 5.24 -9.88 -5.85
N VAL A 36 4.34 -9.07 -5.31
CA VAL A 36 3.16 -9.53 -4.57
C VAL A 36 1.91 -9.70 -5.46
N LYS A 37 1.76 -8.87 -6.50
CA LYS A 37 0.60 -8.89 -7.42
C LYS A 37 0.24 -10.29 -7.95
N PRO A 38 1.17 -11.13 -8.44
CA PRO A 38 0.83 -12.44 -8.96
C PRO A 38 0.20 -13.36 -7.91
N LEU A 39 0.62 -13.26 -6.65
CA LEU A 39 0.06 -14.04 -5.57
C LEU A 39 -1.35 -13.56 -5.22
N MET A 40 -1.56 -12.24 -5.16
CA MET A 40 -2.86 -11.64 -4.87
C MET A 40 -3.90 -12.00 -5.92
N LEU A 41 -3.55 -11.94 -7.21
CA LEU A 41 -4.46 -12.31 -8.31
C LEU A 41 -4.87 -13.80 -8.26
N ARG A 42 -3.96 -14.70 -7.87
CA ARG A 42 -4.28 -16.13 -7.73
C ARG A 42 -5.16 -16.44 -6.53
N GLN A 43 -4.90 -15.80 -5.39
CA GLN A 43 -5.58 -16.08 -4.12
C GLN A 43 -6.85 -15.24 -3.91
N GLN A 44 -7.05 -14.18 -4.71
CA GLN A 44 -8.16 -13.23 -4.59
C GLN A 44 -8.29 -12.71 -3.14
N GLY A 45 -7.14 -12.36 -2.54
CA GLY A 45 -7.03 -11.93 -1.15
C GLY A 45 -7.34 -10.44 -0.93
N LEU A 46 -7.09 -9.98 0.31
CA LEU A 46 -7.18 -8.57 0.71
C LEU A 46 -5.80 -7.91 0.71
N TRP A 47 -5.67 -6.74 0.10
CA TRP A 47 -4.50 -5.89 0.24
C TRP A 47 -4.84 -4.60 0.97
N MET A 48 -4.27 -4.39 2.14
CA MET A 48 -4.47 -3.23 2.97
C MET A 48 -3.27 -2.28 2.95
N GLY A 49 -3.52 -0.96 2.95
CA GLY A 49 -2.46 0.04 3.02
C GLY A 49 -2.94 1.46 2.69
N TRP A 50 -2.00 2.40 2.55
CA TRP A 50 -2.33 3.77 2.14
C TRP A 50 -2.70 3.84 0.66
N SER A 51 -3.78 4.57 0.34
CA SER A 51 -4.19 4.83 -1.04
C SER A 51 -3.18 5.70 -1.82
N GLY A 52 -2.38 6.50 -1.11
CA GLY A 52 -1.59 7.59 -1.68
C GLY A 52 -2.23 8.97 -1.62
N ARG A 53 -3.50 9.07 -1.20
CA ARG A 53 -4.22 10.33 -1.05
C ARG A 53 -4.11 10.86 0.37
N THR A 54 -4.24 12.16 0.51
CA THR A 54 -4.29 12.83 1.80
C THR A 54 -5.72 13.18 2.19
N THR A 55 -6.03 13.13 3.48
CA THR A 55 -7.33 13.53 4.05
C THR A 55 -7.20 14.70 5.02
N THR A 56 -8.30 15.43 5.21
CA THR A 56 -8.44 16.53 6.17
C THR A 56 -8.97 16.08 7.54
N ARG A 57 -9.08 14.77 7.79
CA ARG A 57 -9.50 14.28 9.12
C ARG A 57 -8.55 14.80 10.19
N ARG A 58 -9.04 14.96 11.42
CA ARG A 58 -8.14 15.22 12.55
C ARG A 58 -7.40 13.93 12.87
N ARG A 59 -6.13 14.06 13.27
CA ARG A 59 -5.29 12.93 13.68
C ARG A 59 -5.92 12.07 14.78
N SER A 60 -6.71 12.69 15.67
CA SER A 60 -7.44 12.02 16.76
C SER A 60 -8.62 11.17 16.30
N ASP A 61 -9.18 11.46 15.12
CA ASP A 61 -10.33 10.75 14.59
C ASP A 61 -9.84 9.46 13.89
N PRO A 62 -10.52 8.32 13.99
CA PRO A 62 -10.09 7.10 13.31
C PRO A 62 -10.07 7.29 11.77
N PRO A 63 -9.16 6.62 11.04
CA PRO A 63 -9.18 6.64 9.58
C PRO A 63 -10.41 5.89 9.05
N THR A 64 -10.98 6.40 7.96
CA THR A 64 -11.99 5.68 7.18
C THR A 64 -11.29 4.62 6.32
N ILE A 65 -11.82 3.40 6.33
CA ILE A 65 -11.39 2.33 5.42
C ILE A 65 -12.31 2.35 4.20
N GLU A 66 -11.72 2.50 3.03
CA GLU A 66 -12.40 2.34 1.74
C GLU A 66 -12.09 0.95 1.18
N LEU A 67 -13.13 0.22 0.75
CA LEU A 67 -12.98 -1.06 0.09
C LEU A 67 -13.17 -0.88 -1.42
N SER A 68 -12.19 -1.29 -2.22
CA SER A 68 -12.38 -1.38 -3.68
C SER A 68 -12.66 -2.83 -4.08
N GLY A 69 -13.74 -3.02 -4.84
CA GLY A 69 -14.02 -4.30 -5.48
C GLY A 69 -13.10 -4.57 -6.67
N GLY A 70 -12.99 -5.84 -7.08
CA GLY A 70 -12.15 -6.26 -8.19
C GLY A 70 -11.59 -7.67 -7.98
N PRO A 71 -10.68 -8.13 -8.86
CA PRO A 71 -10.02 -9.44 -8.72
C PRO A 71 -9.19 -9.57 -7.43
N VAL A 72 -8.73 -8.43 -6.89
CA VAL A 72 -8.09 -8.29 -5.59
C VAL A 72 -8.85 -7.22 -4.82
N GLU A 73 -9.27 -7.52 -3.61
CA GLU A 73 -9.94 -6.54 -2.75
C GLU A 73 -8.89 -5.62 -2.13
N LEU A 74 -9.03 -4.31 -2.29
CA LEU A 74 -8.18 -3.34 -1.59
C LEU A 74 -8.92 -2.76 -0.40
N ALA A 75 -8.23 -2.66 0.73
CA ALA A 75 -8.69 -1.92 1.90
C ALA A 75 -7.76 -0.73 2.15
N THR A 76 -8.17 0.46 1.75
CA THR A 76 -7.32 1.64 1.81
C THR A 76 -7.69 2.60 2.92
N ILE A 77 -6.68 3.19 3.52
CA ILE A 77 -6.82 4.38 4.35
C ILE A 77 -6.17 5.56 3.64
N ASP A 78 -6.63 6.77 3.97
CA ASP A 78 -5.96 8.02 3.59
C ASP A 78 -5.24 8.59 4.82
N LEU A 79 -4.01 9.05 4.63
CA LEU A 79 -3.21 9.68 5.67
C LEU A 79 -3.54 11.18 5.76
N THR A 80 -3.46 11.78 6.93
CA THR A 80 -3.41 13.25 7.00
C THR A 80 -2.09 13.76 6.43
N LEU A 81 -1.99 15.08 6.17
CA LEU A 81 -0.71 15.69 5.77
C LEU A 81 0.38 15.44 6.82
N ASP A 82 0.08 15.70 8.10
CA ASP A 82 1.02 15.44 9.21
C ASP A 82 1.43 13.97 9.30
N GLU A 83 0.51 13.04 9.08
CA GLU A 83 0.83 11.62 9.07
C GLU A 83 1.74 11.28 7.90
N SER A 84 1.42 11.73 6.68
CA SER A 84 2.30 11.55 5.51
C SER A 84 3.70 12.14 5.76
N ASP A 85 3.78 13.33 6.34
CA ASP A 85 5.05 14.04 6.58
C ASP A 85 5.90 13.37 7.67
N LEU A 86 5.30 12.97 8.78
CA LEU A 86 6.02 12.38 9.90
C LEU A 86 6.33 10.89 9.69
N TYR A 87 5.40 10.15 9.08
CA TYR A 87 5.54 8.72 8.81
C TYR A 87 6.26 8.46 7.50
N TYR A 88 5.58 8.69 6.36
CA TYR A 88 6.04 8.21 5.07
C TYR A 88 7.24 9.01 4.57
N LEU A 89 7.10 10.34 4.48
CA LEU A 89 8.17 11.22 4.02
C LEU A 89 9.26 11.41 5.07
N GLY A 90 8.90 11.33 6.35
CA GLY A 90 9.78 11.46 7.50
C GLY A 90 10.45 10.13 7.84
N PHE A 91 9.92 9.44 8.85
CA PHE A 91 10.56 8.27 9.43
C PHE A 91 10.92 7.17 8.41
N SER A 92 9.98 6.80 7.52
CA SER A 92 10.24 5.75 6.53
C SER A 92 11.30 6.18 5.51
N ASN A 93 11.12 7.32 4.82
CA ASN A 93 11.97 7.69 3.68
C ASN A 93 13.20 8.55 4.02
N ARG A 94 13.23 9.27 5.14
CA ARG A 94 14.38 10.08 5.60
C ARG A 94 15.16 9.44 6.74
N THR A 95 14.68 8.35 7.35
CA THR A 95 15.41 7.68 8.44
C THR A 95 15.66 6.21 8.12
N LEU A 96 14.62 5.40 7.97
CA LEU A 96 14.79 3.96 7.74
C LEU A 96 15.41 3.64 6.38
N TRP A 97 14.93 4.31 5.32
CA TRP A 97 15.42 4.04 3.98
C TRP A 97 16.92 4.33 3.82
N PRO A 98 17.46 5.51 4.17
CA PRO A 98 18.90 5.75 4.11
C PRO A 98 19.70 4.80 5.02
N LEU A 99 19.20 4.52 6.23
CA LEU A 99 19.85 3.60 7.17
C LEU A 99 20.03 2.20 6.58
N PHE A 100 18.98 1.64 5.97
CA PHE A 100 19.02 0.30 5.38
C PHE A 100 19.73 0.25 4.03
N HIS A 101 20.02 1.39 3.42
CA HIS A 101 20.73 1.50 2.15
C HIS A 101 22.15 2.06 2.31
N THR A 102 22.72 2.01 3.52
CA THR A 102 24.10 2.45 3.80
C THR A 102 24.37 3.92 3.46
N PHE A 103 23.34 4.77 3.58
CA PHE A 103 23.43 6.22 3.45
C PHE A 103 23.11 6.93 4.80
N PRO A 104 23.77 6.58 5.92
CA PRO A 104 23.39 7.06 7.25
C PRO A 104 23.56 8.58 7.44
N GLU A 105 24.30 9.26 6.57
CA GLU A 105 24.56 10.71 6.64
C GLU A 105 23.55 11.56 5.83
N ARG A 106 22.55 10.91 5.23
CA ARG A 106 21.52 11.56 4.40
C ARG A 106 20.20 11.76 5.13
#